data_AF-A0A1X9XUT2-F1
#
_entry.id   AF-A0A1X9XUT2-F1
#
_cell.length_a   1.000
_cell.length_b   1.000
_cell.length_c   1.000
_cell.angle_alpha   90.00
_cell.angle_beta   90.00
_cell.angle_gamma   90.00
#
_symmetry.space_group_name_H-M   'P 1'
#
loop_
_entity.id
_entity.type
_entity.pdbx_description
1 polymer ?
#
loop_
_entity_poly.entity_id
_entity_poly.type
_entity_poly.pdbx_seq_one_letter_code
_entity_poly.pdbx_strand_id
1 'polypeptide(L)'
;TLFLDSQNRLIAAEELFRGTLAQTSVYPREVVKAALKHNAAACIFAHNHPSGVAEPSRADEMLTQALKQALALVDIRVLDHIV
;
A
#
# COMPACT_ATOMS: atom_id res chain seq x y z
N THR A 1 2.87 -0.33 -4.97
CA THR A 1 3.43 -0.43 -3.62
C THR A 1 4.94 -0.41 -3.68
N LEU A 2 5.56 0.41 -2.85
CA LEU A 2 7.00 0.47 -2.68
C LEU A 2 7.36 -0.23 -1.37
N PHE A 3 8.29 -1.18 -1.43
CA PHE A 3 8.81 -1.90 -0.27
C PHE A 3 10.17 -1.35 0.10
N LEU A 4 10.38 -1.04 1.38
CA LEU A 4 11.59 -0.37 1.85
C LEU A 4 12.28 -1.15 2.98
N ASP A 5 13.59 -1.01 3.05
CA ASP A 5 14.40 -1.51 4.16
C ASP A 5 14.28 -0.62 5.41
N SER A 6 14.99 -0.98 6.48
CA SER A 6 14.97 -0.25 7.75
C SER A 6 15.58 1.17 7.67
N GLN A 7 16.35 1.46 6.62
CA GLN A 7 16.92 2.78 6.31
C GLN A 7 16.09 3.54 5.27
N ASN A 8 14.86 3.08 4.99
CA ASN A 8 13.94 3.62 3.99
C ASN A 8 14.51 3.61 2.56
N ARG A 9 15.39 2.65 2.23
CA ARG A 9 15.87 2.45 0.86
C ARG A 9 14.91 1.52 0.14
N LEU A 10 14.63 1.82 -1.13
CA LEU A 10 13.75 1.00 -1.96
C LEU A 10 14.37 -0.39 -2.18
N ILE A 11 13.65 -1.43 -1.77
CA ILE A 11 13.96 -2.84 -2.07
C ILE A 11 13.34 -3.20 -3.42
N ALA A 12 12.04 -2.95 -3.55
CA ALA A 12 11.25 -3.31 -4.73
C ALA A 12 10.03 -2.40 -4.89
N ALA A 13 9.56 -2.27 -6.14
CA ALA A 13 8.31 -1.63 -6.47
C ALA A 13 7.43 -2.63 -7.22
N GLU A 14 6.22 -2.89 -6.73
CA GLU A 14 5.27 -3.81 -7.35
C GLU A 14 3.89 -3.19 -7.49
N GLU A 15 3.26 -3.43 -8.65
CA GLU A 15 1.84 -3.19 -8.87
C GLU A 15 1.05 -4.39 -8.32
N LEU A 16 0.67 -4.33 -7.04
CA LEU A 16 -0.04 -5.43 -6.39
C LEU A 16 -1.49 -5.58 -6.85
N PHE A 17 -2.10 -4.47 -7.26
CA PHE A 17 -3.49 -4.44 -7.69
C PHE A 17 -3.61 -3.53 -8.89
N ARG A 18 -4.33 -4.01 -9.91
CA ARG A 18 -4.76 -3.21 -11.04
C ARG A 18 -6.27 -3.07 -10.97
N GLY A 19 -6.72 -1.83 -10.99
CA GLY A 19 -8.14 -1.50 -10.97
C GLY A 19 -8.86 -1.77 -12.27
N THR A 20 -10.18 -1.70 -12.18
CA THR A 20 -11.06 -1.44 -13.32
C THR A 20 -11.49 0.03 -13.30
N LEU A 21 -12.25 0.48 -14.31
CA LEU A 21 -12.86 1.81 -14.30
C LEU A 21 -13.78 2.07 -13.10
N ALA A 22 -14.33 1.01 -12.49
CA ALA A 22 -15.34 1.11 -11.43
C ALA A 22 -14.78 0.89 -10.02
N GLN A 23 -13.84 -0.05 -9.84
CA GLN A 23 -13.16 -0.27 -8.56
C GLN A 23 -11.87 -1.10 -8.70
N THR A 24 -11.05 -1.04 -7.66
CA THR A 24 -9.95 -1.98 -7.39
C THR A 24 -10.20 -2.65 -6.05
N SER A 25 -10.24 -3.98 -6.01
CA SER A 25 -10.26 -4.70 -4.73
C SER A 25 -8.85 -4.86 -4.21
N VAL A 26 -8.53 -4.17 -3.10
CA VAL A 26 -7.26 -4.30 -2.39
C VAL A 26 -7.44 -5.20 -1.17
N TYR A 27 -6.65 -6.26 -1.09
CA TYR A 27 -6.72 -7.24 0.00
C TYR A 27 -5.50 -7.12 0.91
N PRO A 28 -5.65 -6.71 2.19
CA PRO A 28 -4.52 -6.56 3.12
C PRO A 28 -3.65 -7.82 3.23
N ARG A 29 -4.23 -9.02 3.15
CA ARG A 29 -3.47 -10.29 3.18
C ARG A 29 -2.43 -10.41 2.07
N GLU A 30 -2.74 -9.93 0.86
CA GLU A 30 -1.80 -10.02 -0.27
C GLU A 30 -0.69 -8.97 -0.13
N VAL A 31 -1.00 -7.82 0.46
CA VAL A 31 0.00 -6.80 0.81
C VAL A 31 0.96 -7.32 1.87
N VAL A 32 0.45 -7.92 2.94
CA VAL A 32 1.28 -8.52 4.00
C VAL A 32 2.18 -9.61 3.42
N LYS A 33 1.62 -10.50 2.60
CA LYS A 33 2.39 -11.57 1.93
C LYS A 33 3.53 -11.00 1.07
N ALA A 34 3.26 -9.97 0.28
CA ALA A 34 4.28 -9.34 -0.56
C ALA A 34 5.35 -8.61 0.27
N ALA A 35 4.95 -7.89 1.32
CA ALA A 35 5.88 -7.20 2.21
C ALA A 35 6.82 -8.17 2.92
N LEU A 36 6.29 -9.29 3.43
CA LEU A 36 7.09 -10.37 4.02
C LEU A 36 8.01 -11.04 3.01
N LYS A 37 7.53 -11.31 1.78
CA LYS A 37 8.35 -11.87 0.69
C LYS A 37 9.58 -11.02 0.39
N HIS A 38 9.45 -9.70 0.47
CA HIS A 38 10.56 -8.75 0.25
C HIS A 38 11.38 -8.44 1.49
N ASN A 39 11.06 -9.01 2.65
CA ASN A 39 11.64 -8.66 3.94
C ASN A 39 11.58 -7.14 4.21
N ALA A 40 10.47 -6.51 3.82
CA ALA A 40 10.29 -5.08 3.95
C ALA A 40 10.16 -4.67 5.42
N ALA A 41 10.84 -3.61 5.84
CA ALA A 41 10.63 -2.96 7.14
C ALA A 41 9.59 -1.85 7.08
N ALA A 42 9.27 -1.38 5.86
CA ALA A 42 8.30 -0.34 5.60
C ALA A 42 7.69 -0.44 4.20
N CYS A 43 6.51 0.16 4.02
CA CYS A 43 5.80 0.26 2.76
C CYS A 43 5.34 1.71 2.49
N ILE A 44 5.32 2.10 1.22
CA ILE A 44 4.55 3.25 0.72
C ILE A 44 3.53 2.75 -0.29
N PHE A 45 2.29 3.17 -0.15
CA PHE A 45 1.23 2.90 -1.12
C PHE A 45 1.12 4.04 -2.11
N ALA A 46 0.83 3.69 -3.36
CA ALA A 46 0.57 4.64 -4.42
C ALA A 46 -0.52 4.06 -5.31
N HIS A 47 -1.57 4.83 -5.54
CA HIS A 47 -2.55 4.59 -6.59
C HIS A 47 -2.85 5.89 -7.31
N ASN A 48 -3.54 5.81 -8.43
CA ASN A 48 -3.92 6.96 -9.24
C ASN A 48 -5.43 6.99 -9.42
N HIS A 49 -6.03 8.17 -9.31
CA HIS A 49 -7.43 8.37 -9.68
C HIS A 49 -7.55 8.71 -11.17
N PRO A 50 -8.34 7.96 -11.98
CA PRO A 50 -8.56 8.29 -13.39
C PRO A 50 -9.15 9.69 -13.62
N SER A 51 -9.81 10.26 -12.61
CA SER A 51 -10.34 11.63 -12.64
C SER A 51 -9.25 12.71 -12.58
N GLY A 52 -8.02 12.35 -12.21
CA GLY A 52 -6.92 13.30 -11.97
C GLY A 52 -7.02 14.08 -10.65
N VAL A 53 -8.00 13.78 -9.80
CA VAL A 53 -8.17 14.42 -8.48
C VAL A 53 -7.44 13.61 -7.41
N ALA A 54 -6.43 14.20 -6.79
CA ALA A 54 -5.60 13.55 -5.77
C ALA A 54 -6.21 13.56 -4.36
N GLU A 55 -7.43 14.09 -4.20
CA GLU A 55 -8.11 14.10 -2.91
C GLU A 55 -8.59 12.68 -2.55
N PRO A 56 -8.16 12.12 -1.40
CA PRO A 56 -8.53 10.78 -1.02
C PRO A 56 -10.04 10.69 -0.74
N SER A 57 -10.67 9.63 -1.25
CA SER A 57 -12.03 9.29 -0.87
C SER A 57 -12.06 8.69 0.54
N ARG A 58 -13.24 8.65 1.15
CA ARG A 58 -13.45 7.92 2.41
C ARG A 58 -13.07 6.44 2.29
N ALA A 59 -13.21 5.83 1.10
CA ALA A 59 -12.79 4.45 0.86
C ALA A 59 -11.27 4.31 0.90
N ASP A 60 -10.54 5.29 0.36
CA ASP A 60 -9.07 5.32 0.41
C ASP A 60 -8.57 5.47 1.85
N GLU A 61 -9.20 6.34 2.64
CA GLU A 61 -8.88 6.50 4.05
C GLU A 61 -9.10 5.20 4.84
N MET A 62 -10.25 4.55 4.65
CA MET A 62 -10.56 3.27 5.30
C MET A 62 -9.58 2.17 4.88
N LEU A 63 -9.23 2.11 3.60
CA LEU A 63 -8.24 1.18 3.08
C LEU A 63 -6.86 1.44 3.73
N THR A 64 -6.44 2.70 3.79
CA THR A 64 -5.18 3.11 4.43
C THR A 64 -5.10 2.61 5.86
N GLN A 65 -6.18 2.78 6.62
CA GLN A 65 -6.23 2.35 8.02
C GLN A 65 -6.19 0.82 8.15
N ALA A 66 -6.91 0.10 7.30
CA ALA A 66 -6.87 -1.36 7.29
C ALA A 66 -5.46 -1.90 6.96
N LEU A 67 -4.77 -1.27 6.00
CA LEU A 67 -3.39 -1.64 5.65
C LEU A 67 -2.40 -1.33 6.78
N LYS A 68 -2.53 -0.16 7.42
CA LYS A 68 -1.74 0.21 8.61
C LYS A 68 -1.89 -0.81 9.72
N GLN A 69 -3.14 -1.17 10.06
CA GLN A 69 -3.42 -2.14 11.13
C GLN A 69 -2.87 -3.53 10.79
N ALA A 70 -3.08 -4.01 9.57
CA ALA A 70 -2.64 -5.34 9.17
C ALA A 70 -1.11 -5.48 9.15
N LEU A 71 -0.39 -4.48 8.61
CA LEU A 71 1.08 -4.51 8.53
C LEU A 71 1.75 -4.29 9.89
N ALA A 72 1.12 -3.54 10.80
CA ALA A 72 1.62 -3.36 12.16
C ALA A 72 1.69 -4.67 12.95
N LEU A 73 0.83 -5.65 12.66
CA LEU A 73 0.86 -6.97 13.31
C LEU A 73 2.10 -7.80 12.97
N VAL A 74 2.86 -7.40 11.94
CA VAL A 74 4.09 -8.06 11.50
C VAL A 74 5.27 -7.08 11.46
N ASP A 75 5.19 -6.00 12.25
CA ASP A 75 6.25 -5.00 12.41
C ASP A 75 6.66 -4.25 11.13
N ILE A 76 5.75 -4.13 10.16
CA ILE A 76 5.98 -3.39 8.92
C ILE A 76 5.25 -2.04 8.98
N ARG A 77 5.99 -0.95 8.82
CA ARG A 77 5.43 0.41 8.92
C ARG A 77 4.84 0.86 7.59
N VAL A 78 3.71 1.54 7.61
CA VAL A 78 3.22 2.29 6.44
C VAL A 78 3.67 3.73 6.58
N LEU A 79 4.63 4.15 5.74
CA LEU A 79 5.20 5.49 5.83
C LEU A 79 4.31 6.53 5.18
N ASP A 80 3.68 6.18 4.06
CA ASP A 80 2.82 7.10 3.31
C ASP A 80 1.82 6.36 2.42
N HIS A 81 0.80 7.09 1.98
CA HIS A 81 -0.15 6.68 0.96
C HIS A 81 -0.41 7.84 -0.01
N ILE A 82 0.09 7.70 -1.23
CA ILE A 82 0.04 8.71 -2.29
C ILE A 82 -1.12 8.36 -3.24
N VAL A 83 -1.97 9.35 -3.54
CA VAL A 83 -3.15 9.26 -4.44
C VAL A 83 -2.89 10.05 -5.72
#